data_AF-A0A1X0AQ83-F1
#
_entry.id   AF-A0A1X0AQ83-F1
#
_cell.length_a   1.000
_cell.length_b   1.000
_cell.length_c   1.000
_cell.angle_alpha   90.00
_cell.angle_beta   90.00
_cell.angle_gamma   90.00
#
_symmetry.space_group_name_H-M   'P 1'
#
loop_
_entity.id
_entity.type
_entity.pdbx_description
1 polymer ?
#
loop_
_entity_poly.entity_id
_entity_poly.type
_entity_poly.pdbx_seq_one_letter_code
_entity_poly.pdbx_strand_id
1 'polypeptide(L)'
;MAITSVGEDAHRVDALLDLGKAERLADGVARLSGAQAESMMWACTSGSFVFGPDGARQQVDQVALAAGVPASSTSIAFVDALQYLGIHRVAVAASYPADVAAHFVTFLSASGAVVVAMGSHDIVTAAEVGLLTPDEVVEMVRAADHPDAEAVLVPDTAMHTLGIIDRLESAAGKPVLTANAVTVWKGLQLIGPVPRLPGLGTLFRTAR
;
A
#
# COMPACT_ATOMS: atom_id res chain seq x y z
N MET A 1 17.09 0.88 -1.35
CA MET A 1 16.04 -0.13 -1.10
C MET A 1 16.69 -1.40 -0.61
N ALA A 2 16.17 -2.02 0.46
CA ALA A 2 16.58 -3.34 0.91
C ALA A 2 15.35 -4.24 0.90
N ILE A 3 15.50 -5.48 0.41
CA ILE A 3 14.43 -6.48 0.44
C ILE A 3 14.60 -7.28 1.72
N THR A 4 13.67 -7.13 2.65
CA THR A 4 13.60 -7.94 3.87
C THR A 4 13.51 -9.42 3.51
N SER A 5 14.17 -10.29 4.25
CA SER A 5 14.17 -11.72 3.93
C SER A 5 12.74 -12.27 3.91
N VAL A 6 12.38 -12.88 2.77
CA VAL A 6 11.09 -13.53 2.57
C VAL A 6 11.32 -15.03 2.76
N GLY A 7 10.74 -15.61 3.81
CA GLY A 7 10.78 -17.06 3.97
C GLY A 7 9.95 -17.74 2.88
N GLU A 8 8.67 -17.38 2.81
CA GLU A 8 7.71 -17.84 1.80
C GLU A 8 7.00 -16.59 1.24
N ASP A 9 7.03 -16.38 -0.08
CA ASP A 9 6.39 -15.25 -0.77
C ASP A 9 4.91 -15.51 -1.05
N ALA A 10 4.21 -16.04 -0.04
CA ALA A 10 2.83 -16.46 -0.15
C ALA A 10 1.88 -15.43 0.44
N HIS A 11 0.76 -15.20 -0.24
CA HIS A 11 -0.42 -14.51 0.28
C HIS A 11 -1.20 -15.42 1.23
N ARG A 12 -0.57 -15.79 2.36
CA ARG A 12 -1.14 -16.57 3.47
C ARG A 12 -0.85 -15.84 4.78
N VAL A 13 -1.84 -15.75 5.67
CA VAL A 13 -1.78 -14.88 6.86
C VAL A 13 -0.56 -15.15 7.76
N ASP A 14 -0.22 -16.41 8.02
CA ASP A 14 0.96 -16.80 8.80
C ASP A 14 2.29 -16.39 8.15
N ALA A 15 2.42 -16.52 6.82
CA ALA A 15 3.60 -16.08 6.08
C ALA A 15 3.75 -14.54 6.14
N LEU A 16 2.64 -13.82 6.04
CA LEU A 16 2.60 -12.36 6.17
C LEU A 16 2.93 -11.89 7.59
N LEU A 17 2.43 -12.60 8.62
CA LEU A 17 2.80 -12.36 10.01
C LEU A 17 4.29 -12.61 10.25
N ASP A 18 4.87 -13.64 9.64
CA ASP A 18 6.29 -13.92 9.74
C ASP A 18 7.15 -12.84 9.05
N LEU A 19 6.73 -12.36 7.88
CA LEU A 19 7.38 -11.26 7.16
C LEU A 19 7.42 -9.97 7.97
N GLY A 20 6.33 -9.65 8.68
CA GLY A 20 6.18 -8.43 9.47
C GLY A 20 6.79 -8.48 10.88
N LYS A 21 7.55 -9.51 11.23
CA LYS A 21 8.18 -9.63 12.56
C LYS A 21 9.24 -8.57 12.81
N ALA A 22 9.33 -8.11 14.04
CA ALA A 22 10.25 -7.06 14.46
C ALA A 22 11.72 -7.37 14.12
N GLU A 23 12.14 -8.63 14.27
CA GLU A 23 13.50 -9.07 13.97
C GLU A 23 13.84 -8.92 12.48
N ARG A 24 12.87 -9.22 11.59
CA ARG A 24 13.04 -9.06 10.15
C ARG A 24 13.07 -7.60 9.73
N LEU A 25 12.18 -6.78 10.32
CA LEU A 25 12.17 -5.33 10.07
C LEU A 25 13.49 -4.69 10.52
N ALA A 26 14.01 -5.09 11.68
CA ALA A 26 15.29 -4.61 12.20
C ALA A 26 16.48 -5.01 11.30
N ASP A 27 16.51 -6.24 10.79
CA ASP A 27 17.52 -6.66 9.80
C ASP A 27 17.46 -5.82 8.52
N GLY A 28 16.25 -5.58 8.00
CA GLY A 28 16.03 -4.70 6.84
C GLY A 28 16.58 -3.29 7.06
N VAL A 29 16.33 -2.71 8.24
CA VAL A 29 16.87 -1.40 8.64
C VAL A 29 18.40 -1.45 8.74
N ALA A 30 18.98 -2.47 9.39
CA ALA A 30 20.43 -2.60 9.54
C ALA A 30 21.15 -2.65 8.18
N ARG A 31 20.55 -3.31 7.19
CA ARG A 31 21.07 -3.36 5.80
C ARG A 31 21.00 -2.01 5.07
N LEU A 32 20.21 -1.06 5.57
CA LEU A 32 20.11 0.31 5.09
C LEU A 32 20.91 1.31 5.91
N SER A 33 21.67 0.89 6.92
CA SER A 33 22.46 1.77 7.81
C SER A 33 23.46 2.69 7.09
N GLY A 34 23.92 2.32 5.89
CA GLY A 34 24.77 3.15 5.04
C GLY A 34 24.01 4.09 4.09
N ALA A 35 22.69 3.94 3.96
CA ALA A 35 21.87 4.85 3.18
C ALA A 35 21.62 6.10 4.02
N GLN A 36 21.99 7.28 3.50
CA GLN A 36 21.67 8.57 4.12
C GLN A 36 20.18 8.91 3.91
N ALA A 37 19.29 8.03 4.36
CA ALA A 37 17.85 8.18 4.23
C ALA A 37 17.31 9.14 5.30
N GLU A 38 16.38 10.01 4.92
CA GLU A 38 15.71 10.95 5.84
C GLU A 38 14.38 10.41 6.36
N SER A 39 13.83 9.36 5.74
CA SER A 39 12.69 8.59 6.22
C SER A 39 12.76 7.13 5.77
N MET A 40 12.00 6.27 6.44
CA MET A 40 11.90 4.84 6.13
C MET A 40 10.46 4.40 5.86
N MET A 41 10.27 3.53 4.86
CA MET A 41 8.97 2.92 4.59
C MET A 41 9.08 1.40 4.73
N TRP A 42 8.24 0.82 5.58
CA TRP A 42 7.89 -0.59 5.47
C TRP A 42 6.97 -0.77 4.25
N ALA A 43 7.59 -0.97 3.09
CA ALA A 43 6.96 -1.02 1.78
C ALA A 43 6.26 -2.36 1.53
N CYS A 44 5.35 -2.74 2.42
CA CYS A 44 4.52 -3.93 2.31
C CYS A 44 3.13 -3.61 2.87
N THR A 45 2.10 -3.76 2.04
CA THR A 45 0.71 -3.54 2.45
C THR A 45 0.22 -4.67 3.34
N SER A 46 0.34 -5.91 2.87
CA SER A 46 -0.20 -7.11 3.52
C SER A 46 0.51 -7.48 4.81
N GLY A 47 1.85 -7.44 4.83
CA GLY A 47 2.66 -7.67 6.04
C GLY A 47 2.46 -6.62 7.14
N SER A 48 1.69 -5.56 6.90
CA SER A 48 1.28 -4.60 7.92
C SER A 48 -0.22 -4.66 8.24
N PHE A 49 -1.12 -4.75 7.25
CA PHE A 49 -2.56 -4.77 7.57
C PHE A 49 -3.02 -6.04 8.31
N VAL A 50 -2.33 -7.18 8.15
CA VAL A 50 -2.71 -8.42 8.85
C VAL A 50 -2.49 -8.33 10.37
N PHE A 51 -1.66 -7.38 10.81
CA PHE A 51 -1.44 -7.06 12.22
C PHE A 51 -2.50 -6.10 12.80
N GLY A 52 -3.42 -5.62 11.96
CA GLY A 52 -4.38 -4.57 12.32
C GLY A 52 -3.70 -3.21 12.55
N PRO A 53 -4.50 -2.15 12.84
CA PRO A 53 -3.99 -0.79 12.98
C PRO A 53 -2.96 -0.62 14.12
N ASP A 54 -3.19 -1.26 15.27
CA ASP A 54 -2.27 -1.18 16.42
C ASP A 54 -0.94 -1.88 16.15
N GLY A 55 -0.99 -3.09 15.59
CA GLY A 55 0.23 -3.82 15.25
C GLY A 55 1.01 -3.16 14.12
N ALA A 56 0.35 -2.59 13.11
CA ALA A 56 1.02 -1.80 12.07
C ALA A 56 1.71 -0.55 12.65
N ARG A 57 1.08 0.15 13.61
CA ARG A 57 1.72 1.26 14.34
C ARG A 57 2.94 0.79 15.11
N GLN A 58 2.83 -0.32 15.84
CA GLN A 58 3.95 -0.89 16.59
C GLN A 58 5.12 -1.26 15.66
N GLN A 59 4.85 -1.88 14.50
CA GLN A 59 5.89 -2.18 13.49
C GLN A 59 6.62 -0.90 13.07
N VAL A 60 5.87 0.15 12.76
CA VAL A 60 6.43 1.45 12.35
C VAL A 60 7.27 2.08 13.46
N ASP A 61 6.81 2.06 14.70
CA ASP A 61 7.55 2.61 15.84
C ASP A 61 8.90 1.88 16.03
N GLN A 62 8.93 0.56 15.84
CA GLN A 62 10.17 -0.20 15.90
C GLN A 62 11.11 0.13 14.73
N VAL A 63 10.58 0.27 13.51
CA VAL A 63 11.38 0.69 12.35
C VAL A 63 11.97 2.09 12.56
N ALA A 64 11.16 3.04 13.03
CA ALA A 64 11.62 4.40 13.31
C ALA A 64 12.70 4.42 14.39
N LEU A 65 12.52 3.67 15.47
CA LEU A 65 13.50 3.56 16.56
C LEU A 65 14.82 2.96 16.06
N ALA A 66 14.76 1.88 15.27
CA ALA A 66 15.95 1.22 14.73
C ALA A 66 16.68 2.09 13.70
N ALA A 67 15.94 2.83 12.88
CA ALA A 67 16.52 3.64 11.80
C ALA A 67 16.99 5.02 12.26
N GLY A 68 16.49 5.52 13.39
CA GLY A 68 16.78 6.87 13.88
C GLY A 68 16.14 7.98 13.04
N VAL A 69 15.19 7.66 12.16
CA VAL A 69 14.47 8.58 11.29
C VAL A 69 12.98 8.26 11.28
N PRO A 70 12.10 9.21 10.91
CA PRO A 70 10.67 8.96 10.80
C PRO A 70 10.38 7.76 9.88
N ALA A 71 9.42 6.92 10.28
CA ALA A 71 9.03 5.77 9.48
C ALA A 71 7.50 5.67 9.31
N SER A 72 7.08 4.90 8.31
CA SER A 72 5.69 4.47 8.15
C SER A 72 5.59 3.15 7.37
N SER A 73 4.37 2.70 7.06
CA SER A 73 4.10 1.49 6.28
C SER A 73 3.11 1.76 5.15
N THR A 74 3.06 0.88 4.16
CA THR A 74 2.12 1.05 3.03
C THR A 74 0.65 0.99 3.46
N SER A 75 0.28 0.16 4.44
CA SER A 75 -1.11 0.13 4.94
C SER A 75 -1.51 1.43 5.63
N ILE A 76 -0.63 2.00 6.47
CA ILE A 76 -0.85 3.31 7.09
C ILE A 76 -0.88 4.41 6.02
N ALA A 77 -0.03 4.33 5.01
CA ALA A 77 0.00 5.29 3.90
C ALA A 77 -1.34 5.36 3.14
N PHE A 78 -2.05 4.23 2.99
CA PHE A 78 -3.40 4.24 2.43
C PHE A 78 -4.39 5.05 3.27
N VAL A 79 -4.41 4.82 4.57
CA VAL A 79 -5.28 5.55 5.50
C VAL A 79 -4.98 7.05 5.46
N ASP A 80 -3.70 7.42 5.53
CA ASP A 80 -3.27 8.81 5.51
C ASP A 80 -3.60 9.50 4.18
N ALA A 81 -3.46 8.79 3.05
CA ALA A 81 -3.81 9.31 1.73
C ALA A 81 -5.32 9.56 1.60
N LEU A 82 -6.16 8.66 2.14
CA LEU A 82 -7.62 8.84 2.17
C LEU A 82 -8.00 10.07 3.00
N GLN A 83 -7.44 10.21 4.20
CA GLN A 83 -7.67 11.36 5.06
C GLN A 83 -7.20 12.66 4.41
N TYR A 84 -6.03 12.65 3.78
CA TYR A 84 -5.48 13.79 3.06
C TYR A 84 -6.41 14.27 1.93
N LEU A 85 -7.03 13.33 1.21
CA LEU A 85 -7.95 13.63 0.11
C LEU A 85 -9.40 13.86 0.58
N GLY A 86 -9.72 13.64 1.85
CA GLY A 86 -11.09 13.71 2.37
C GLY A 86 -12.01 12.64 1.78
N ILE A 87 -11.47 11.47 1.47
CA ILE A 87 -12.19 10.35 0.85
C ILE A 87 -12.65 9.37 1.93
N HIS A 88 -13.92 8.96 1.88
CA HIS A 88 -14.51 8.09 2.88
C HIS A 88 -15.03 6.77 2.32
N ARG A 89 -15.60 6.75 1.10
CA ARG A 89 -16.13 5.55 0.47
C ARG A 89 -15.20 5.06 -0.64
N VAL A 90 -14.76 3.82 -0.56
CA VAL A 90 -13.77 3.28 -1.49
C VAL A 90 -14.17 1.93 -2.05
N ALA A 91 -13.69 1.63 -3.25
CA ALA A 91 -13.65 0.28 -3.79
C ALA A 91 -12.22 -0.28 -3.66
N VAL A 92 -12.08 -1.59 -3.53
CA VAL A 92 -10.77 -2.26 -3.42
C VAL A 92 -10.58 -3.21 -4.59
N ALA A 93 -9.52 -3.00 -5.37
CA ALA A 93 -9.06 -3.86 -6.44
C ALA A 93 -7.85 -4.68 -5.97
N ALA A 94 -8.10 -5.77 -5.23
CA ALA A 94 -7.05 -6.62 -4.71
C ALA A 94 -6.69 -7.75 -5.68
N SER A 95 -5.39 -8.03 -5.79
CA SER A 95 -4.82 -9.25 -6.40
C SER A 95 -4.97 -10.48 -5.49
N TYR A 96 -5.06 -10.25 -4.17
CA TYR A 96 -5.04 -11.28 -3.14
C TYR A 96 -6.22 -12.25 -3.18
N PRO A 97 -6.09 -13.41 -2.52
CA PRO A 97 -7.24 -14.21 -2.07
C PRO A 97 -8.20 -13.40 -1.19
N ALA A 98 -9.49 -13.74 -1.24
CA ALA A 98 -10.55 -12.96 -0.60
C ALA A 98 -10.39 -12.84 0.93
N ASP A 99 -9.89 -13.88 1.60
CA ASP A 99 -9.64 -13.88 3.05
C ASP A 99 -8.52 -12.90 3.44
N VAL A 100 -7.45 -12.84 2.67
CA VAL A 100 -6.37 -11.84 2.85
C VAL A 100 -6.87 -10.43 2.55
N ALA A 101 -7.64 -10.24 1.48
CA ALA A 101 -8.21 -8.94 1.13
C ALA A 101 -9.16 -8.41 2.24
N ALA A 102 -9.90 -9.29 2.92
CA ALA A 102 -10.78 -8.91 4.02
C ALA A 102 -10.05 -8.28 5.22
N HIS A 103 -8.80 -8.66 5.47
CA HIS A 103 -7.97 -8.00 6.48
C HIS A 103 -7.67 -6.54 6.12
N PHE A 104 -7.44 -6.25 4.83
CA PHE A 104 -7.25 -4.87 4.37
C PHE A 104 -8.54 -4.04 4.52
N VAL A 105 -9.70 -4.62 4.20
CA VAL A 105 -11.00 -3.97 4.44
C VAL A 105 -11.19 -3.64 5.92
N THR A 106 -10.87 -4.58 6.80
CA THR A 106 -10.93 -4.38 8.27
C THR A 106 -10.00 -3.25 8.71
N PHE A 107 -8.78 -3.22 8.20
CA PHE A 107 -7.78 -2.19 8.49
C PHE A 107 -8.25 -0.78 8.08
N LEU A 108 -8.79 -0.65 6.87
CA LEU A 108 -9.35 0.62 6.38
C LEU A 108 -10.56 1.06 7.22
N SER A 109 -11.45 0.12 7.55
CA SER A 109 -12.68 0.38 8.30
C SER A 109 -12.40 0.87 9.70
N ALA A 110 -11.35 0.34 10.35
CA ALA A 110 -10.91 0.81 11.66
C ALA A 110 -10.41 2.27 11.65
N SER A 111 -10.14 2.84 10.48
CA SER A 111 -9.74 4.23 10.28
C SER A 111 -10.86 5.12 9.73
N GLY A 112 -12.10 4.61 9.68
CA GLY A 112 -13.30 5.35 9.28
C GLY A 112 -13.62 5.32 7.79
N ALA A 113 -12.89 4.55 6.98
CA ALA A 113 -13.24 4.34 5.58
C ALA A 113 -14.36 3.29 5.45
N VAL A 114 -15.22 3.44 4.44
CA VAL A 114 -16.29 2.52 4.10
C VAL A 114 -15.94 1.85 2.78
N VAL A 115 -15.66 0.55 2.81
CA VAL A 115 -15.42 -0.24 1.59
C VAL A 115 -16.76 -0.65 1.00
N VAL A 116 -17.15 -0.05 -0.13
CA VAL A 116 -18.45 -0.30 -0.78
C VAL A 116 -18.41 -1.44 -1.79
N ALA A 117 -17.23 -1.79 -2.28
CA ALA A 117 -16.99 -2.93 -3.16
C ALA A 117 -15.56 -3.46 -3.00
N MET A 118 -15.39 -4.76 -3.24
CA MET A 118 -14.09 -5.42 -3.22
C MET A 118 -14.03 -6.47 -4.34
N GLY A 119 -13.03 -6.36 -5.20
CA GLY A 119 -12.58 -7.42 -6.11
C GLY A 119 -11.34 -8.11 -5.55
N SER A 120 -11.27 -9.43 -5.74
CA SER A 120 -10.14 -10.31 -5.40
C SER A 120 -9.82 -11.22 -6.58
N HIS A 121 -8.56 -11.56 -6.81
CA HIS A 121 -8.12 -12.32 -8.00
C HIS A 121 -7.38 -13.62 -7.67
N ASP A 122 -7.43 -14.09 -6.42
CA ASP A 122 -6.86 -15.37 -5.94
C ASP A 122 -5.40 -15.61 -6.38
N ILE A 123 -4.63 -14.54 -6.64
CA ILE A 123 -3.22 -14.65 -6.98
C ILE A 123 -2.45 -14.90 -5.70
N VAL A 124 -1.77 -16.05 -5.63
CA VAL A 124 -1.29 -16.60 -4.36
C VAL A 124 0.11 -16.09 -4.01
N THR A 125 0.86 -15.54 -4.98
CA THR A 125 2.23 -15.05 -4.74
C THR A 125 2.45 -13.64 -5.28
N ALA A 126 3.35 -12.89 -4.65
CA ALA A 126 3.73 -11.56 -5.15
C ALA A 126 4.47 -11.64 -6.50
N ALA A 127 5.24 -12.72 -6.72
CA ALA A 127 5.88 -13.01 -8.00
C ALA A 127 4.89 -13.09 -9.18
N GLU A 128 3.75 -13.76 -9.01
CA GLU A 128 2.70 -13.84 -10.03
C GLU A 128 2.05 -12.47 -10.28
N VAL A 129 1.82 -11.68 -9.23
CA VAL A 129 1.30 -10.31 -9.37
C VAL A 129 2.24 -9.43 -10.21
N GLY A 130 3.55 -9.60 -10.03
CA GLY A 130 4.57 -8.88 -10.82
C GLY A 130 4.57 -9.18 -12.32
N LEU A 131 3.88 -10.26 -12.75
CA LEU A 131 3.74 -10.64 -14.16
C LEU A 131 2.49 -10.03 -14.83
N LEU A 132 1.58 -9.42 -14.06
CA LEU A 132 0.38 -8.79 -14.61
C LEU A 132 0.76 -7.68 -15.58
N THR A 133 0.16 -7.74 -16.77
CA THR A 133 0.30 -6.71 -17.79
C THR A 133 -0.46 -5.44 -17.39
N PRO A 134 -0.06 -4.27 -17.92
CA PRO A 134 -0.81 -3.03 -17.72
C PRO A 134 -2.32 -3.12 -18.02
N ASP A 135 -2.69 -3.87 -19.05
CA ASP A 135 -4.09 -3.99 -19.48
C ASP A 135 -4.90 -4.86 -18.50
N GLU A 136 -4.31 -5.95 -17.99
CA GLU A 136 -4.91 -6.77 -16.94
C GLU A 136 -5.14 -5.96 -15.65
N VAL A 137 -4.18 -5.09 -15.27
CA VAL A 137 -4.33 -4.22 -14.10
C VAL A 137 -5.42 -3.16 -14.32
N VAL A 138 -5.52 -2.59 -15.52
CA VAL A 138 -6.59 -1.64 -15.87
C VAL A 138 -7.96 -2.31 -15.76
N GLU A 139 -8.11 -3.52 -16.30
CA GLU A 139 -9.37 -4.26 -16.25
C GLU A 139 -9.71 -4.70 -14.81
N MET A 140 -8.72 -5.07 -14.01
CA MET A 140 -8.88 -5.34 -12.57
C MET A 140 -9.46 -4.13 -11.83
N VAL A 141 -8.92 -2.93 -12.07
CA VAL A 141 -9.40 -1.68 -11.48
C VAL A 141 -10.82 -1.35 -11.95
N ARG A 142 -11.10 -1.51 -13.26
CA ARG A 142 -12.42 -1.28 -13.85
C ARG A 142 -13.47 -2.22 -13.24
N ALA A 143 -13.14 -3.50 -13.09
CA ALA A 143 -14.06 -4.51 -12.59
C ALA A 143 -14.38 -4.36 -11.11
N ALA A 144 -13.42 -3.88 -10.31
CA ALA A 144 -13.60 -3.67 -8.88
C ALA A 144 -14.33 -2.37 -8.52
N ASP A 145 -14.44 -1.42 -9.46
CA ASP A 145 -15.07 -0.12 -9.20
C ASP A 145 -16.57 -0.23 -8.87
N HIS A 146 -17.08 0.77 -8.16
CA HIS A 146 -18.48 0.88 -7.77
C HIS A 146 -18.99 2.32 -7.87
N PRO A 147 -20.24 2.57 -8.30
CA PRO A 147 -20.79 3.94 -8.43
C PRO A 147 -20.71 4.77 -7.14
N ASP A 148 -20.87 4.15 -5.98
CA ASP A 148 -20.81 4.83 -4.67
C ASP A 148 -19.38 5.05 -4.14
N ALA A 149 -18.36 4.51 -4.81
CA ALA A 149 -16.97 4.69 -4.44
C ALA A 149 -16.44 6.03 -4.95
N GLU A 150 -15.74 6.75 -4.06
CA GLU A 150 -15.06 8.01 -4.33
C GLU A 150 -13.63 7.78 -4.86
N ALA A 151 -13.04 6.62 -4.59
CA ALA A 151 -11.77 6.16 -5.16
C ALA A 151 -11.67 4.64 -5.21
N VAL A 152 -10.77 4.13 -6.05
CA VAL A 152 -10.38 2.71 -6.10
C VAL A 152 -8.99 2.52 -5.48
N LEU A 153 -8.82 1.53 -4.61
CA LEU A 153 -7.55 1.20 -3.97
C LEU A 153 -6.95 -0.05 -4.60
N VAL A 154 -5.67 0.01 -4.96
CA VAL A 154 -4.89 -1.11 -5.51
C VAL A 154 -3.79 -1.46 -4.50
N PRO A 155 -4.05 -2.35 -3.53
CA PRO A 155 -3.21 -2.51 -2.34
C PRO A 155 -1.96 -3.36 -2.53
N ASP A 156 -1.49 -3.63 -3.74
CA ASP A 156 -0.34 -4.51 -3.97
C ASP A 156 0.93 -3.77 -4.45
N THR A 157 2.01 -3.90 -3.68
CA THR A 157 3.33 -3.31 -3.99
C THR A 157 4.06 -4.04 -5.11
N ALA A 158 3.76 -5.32 -5.38
CA ALA A 158 4.37 -6.07 -6.48
C ALA A 158 3.81 -5.66 -7.85
N MET A 159 2.65 -5.01 -7.88
CA MET A 159 1.99 -4.61 -9.11
C MET A 159 2.59 -3.33 -9.70
N HIS A 160 3.06 -3.39 -10.96
CA HIS A 160 3.73 -2.29 -11.66
C HIS A 160 2.76 -1.16 -12.07
N THR A 161 2.38 -0.32 -11.12
CA THR A 161 1.28 0.63 -11.27
C THR A 161 1.68 2.08 -11.51
N LEU A 162 2.88 2.51 -11.09
CA LEU A 162 3.29 3.92 -11.16
C LEU A 162 3.28 4.47 -12.59
N GLY A 163 3.74 3.68 -13.56
CA GLY A 163 3.80 4.10 -14.97
C GLY A 163 2.44 4.12 -15.69
N ILE A 164 1.38 3.67 -15.04
CA ILE A 164 0.05 3.52 -15.65
C ILE A 164 -1.07 4.16 -14.83
N ILE A 165 -0.75 4.86 -13.73
CA ILE A 165 -1.75 5.37 -12.79
C ILE A 165 -2.80 6.29 -13.44
N ASP A 166 -2.40 7.15 -14.39
CA ASP A 166 -3.36 7.99 -15.12
C ASP A 166 -4.30 7.15 -16.02
N ARG A 167 -3.84 6.00 -16.53
CA ARG A 167 -4.69 5.05 -17.26
C ARG A 167 -5.69 4.38 -16.32
N LEU A 168 -5.27 4.04 -15.09
CA LEU A 168 -6.15 3.48 -14.06
C LEU A 168 -7.24 4.48 -13.67
N GLU A 169 -6.87 5.73 -13.41
CA GLU A 169 -7.84 6.80 -13.09
C GLU A 169 -8.80 7.08 -14.24
N SER A 170 -8.29 7.08 -15.48
CA SER A 170 -9.13 7.22 -16.68
C SER A 170 -10.13 6.07 -16.82
N ALA A 171 -9.69 4.83 -16.54
CA ALA A 171 -10.55 3.65 -16.62
C ALA A 171 -11.64 3.62 -15.56
N ALA A 172 -11.34 4.05 -14.33
CA ALA A 172 -12.28 4.12 -13.22
C ALA A 172 -13.13 5.42 -13.20
N GLY A 173 -12.70 6.46 -13.92
CA GLY A 173 -13.35 7.78 -13.89
C GLY A 173 -13.24 8.51 -12.54
N LYS A 174 -12.34 8.06 -11.65
CA LYS A 174 -12.15 8.58 -10.29
C LYS A 174 -10.71 8.33 -9.82
N PRO A 175 -10.29 8.94 -8.70
CA PRO A 175 -8.95 8.70 -8.15
C PRO A 175 -8.66 7.21 -7.92
N VAL A 176 -7.44 6.80 -8.26
CA VAL A 176 -6.93 5.45 -8.00
C VAL A 176 -5.69 5.59 -7.12
N LEU A 177 -5.76 5.03 -5.92
CA LEU A 177 -4.62 5.01 -4.99
C LEU A 177 -3.96 3.64 -5.06
N THR A 178 -2.70 3.60 -5.47
CA THR A 178 -1.93 2.36 -5.58
C THR A 178 -0.95 2.26 -4.44
N ALA A 179 -0.64 1.03 -4.01
CA ALA A 179 0.30 0.77 -2.91
C ALA A 179 1.65 1.47 -3.14
N ASN A 180 2.15 1.44 -4.38
CA ASN A 180 3.37 2.13 -4.77
C ASN A 180 3.26 3.66 -4.63
N ALA A 181 2.17 4.27 -5.13
CA ALA A 181 1.98 5.71 -5.09
C ALA A 181 1.83 6.23 -3.65
N VAL A 182 0.99 5.58 -2.83
CA VAL A 182 0.80 6.00 -1.43
C VAL A 182 2.08 5.80 -0.62
N THR A 183 2.87 4.75 -0.90
CA THR A 183 4.14 4.51 -0.22
C THR A 183 5.16 5.63 -0.49
N VAL A 184 5.33 6.02 -1.75
CA VAL A 184 6.22 7.13 -2.13
C VAL A 184 5.72 8.45 -1.53
N TRP A 185 4.41 8.72 -1.64
CA TRP A 185 3.80 9.93 -1.10
C TRP A 185 4.02 10.04 0.40
N LYS A 186 3.78 8.95 1.15
CA LYS A 186 3.96 8.92 2.60
C LYS A 186 5.43 9.09 3.00
N GLY A 187 6.35 8.43 2.30
CA GLY A 187 7.79 8.57 2.55
C GLY A 187 8.27 10.03 2.42
N LEU A 188 7.78 10.75 1.40
CA LEU A 188 8.04 12.18 1.22
C LEU A 188 7.34 13.03 2.30
N GLN A 189 6.09 12.71 2.62
CA GLN A 189 5.30 13.43 3.62
C GLN A 189 5.96 13.41 5.00
N LEU A 190 6.65 12.32 5.35
CA LEU A 190 7.36 12.18 6.63
C LEU A 190 8.48 13.22 6.83
N ILE A 191 9.03 13.78 5.75
CA ILE A 191 10.15 14.73 5.82
C ILE A 191 9.75 16.15 5.43
N GLY A 192 8.49 16.37 5.01
CA GLY A 192 7.99 17.69 4.70
C GLY A 192 6.84 17.70 3.69
N PRO A 193 6.53 18.89 3.13
CA PRO A 193 5.53 19.03 2.07
C PRO A 193 5.86 18.17 0.85
N VAL A 194 4.86 17.45 0.33
CA VAL A 194 5.04 16.61 -0.86
C VAL A 194 4.97 17.50 -2.10
N PRO A 195 5.99 17.48 -2.98
CA PRO A 195 5.95 18.28 -4.19
C PRO A 195 4.85 17.77 -5.14
N ARG A 196 4.31 18.67 -5.96
CA ARG A 196 3.43 18.28 -7.07
C ARG A 196 4.23 17.54 -8.13
N LEU A 197 3.83 16.30 -8.39
CA LEU A 197 4.45 15.45 -9.41
C LEU A 197 3.38 15.03 -10.43
N PRO A 198 3.21 15.78 -11.53
CA PRO A 198 2.31 15.40 -12.61
C PRO A 198 2.66 14.01 -13.15
N GLY A 199 1.64 13.22 -13.51
CA GLY A 199 1.82 11.85 -14.00
C GLY A 199 1.84 10.76 -12.92
N LEU A 200 1.78 11.13 -11.63
CA LEU A 200 1.66 10.19 -10.51
C LEU A 200 0.24 10.15 -9.91
N GLY A 201 -0.78 10.41 -10.73
CA GLY A 201 -2.19 10.35 -10.32
C GLY A 201 -2.65 11.51 -9.43
N THR A 202 -3.91 11.46 -9.00
CA THR A 202 -4.58 12.53 -8.25
C THR A 202 -3.85 12.88 -6.95
N LEU A 203 -3.33 11.88 -6.23
CA LEU A 203 -2.65 12.07 -4.95
C LEU A 203 -1.49 13.07 -5.04
N PHE A 204 -0.70 13.01 -6.11
CA PHE A 204 0.43 13.92 -6.33
C PHE A 204 0.04 15.20 -7.07
N ARG A 205 -1.11 15.25 -7.74
CA ARG A 205 -1.63 16.49 -8.36
C ARG A 205 -2.21 17.46 -7.32
N THR A 206 -2.80 16.93 -6.24
CA THR A 206 -3.39 17.74 -5.17
C THR A 206 -2.41 18.13 -4.06
N ALA A 207 -1.20 17.54 -4.07
CA ALA A 207 -0.10 17.84 -3.17
C ALA A 207 0.18 19.36 -3.08
N ARG A 208 0.55 19.84 -1.88
CA ARG A 208 0.75 21.26 -1.57
C ARG A 208 2.14 21.50 -1.03
#